data_AF-A0A7J9Y0A4-F1
#
_entry.id   AF-A0A7J9Y0A4-F1
#
_cell.length_a   1.000
_cell.length_b   1.000
_cell.length_c   1.000
_cell.angle_alpha   90.00
_cell.angle_beta   90.00
_cell.angle_gamma   90.00
#
_symmetry.space_group_name_H-M   'P 1'
#
loop_
_entity.id
_entity.type
_entity.pdbx_description
1 polymer ?
#
loop_
_entity_poly.entity_id
_entity_poly.type
_entity_poly.pdbx_seq_one_letter_code
_entity_poly.pdbx_strand_id
1 'polypeptide(L)'
;MSRMDAAGFATYAREQIRAADVILARHREMVGVCSCGRLLPCSAAASVARRRRHFVDRLAQVEAPTVLGTARVGGPIDGEIVPTSRGQPYRYGR
;
A
#
# COMPACT_ATOMS: atom_id res chain seq x y z
N MET A 1 -17.02 -4.73 -13.96
CA MET A 1 -16.06 -3.85 -13.26
C MET A 1 -14.75 -3.87 -14.03
N SER A 2 -14.42 -2.80 -14.75
CA SER A 2 -13.18 -2.75 -15.54
C SER A 2 -11.97 -2.77 -14.61
N ARG A 3 -10.99 -3.64 -14.86
CA ARG A 3 -9.72 -3.65 -14.12
C ARG A 3 -9.00 -2.33 -14.41
N MET A 4 -8.73 -1.55 -13.37
CA MET A 4 -7.89 -0.35 -13.46
C MET A 4 -6.45 -0.80 -13.77
N ASP A 5 -5.85 -0.23 -14.82
CA ASP A 5 -4.45 -0.47 -15.16
C ASP A 5 -3.50 0.38 -14.28
N ALA A 6 -2.19 0.16 -14.42
CA ALA A 6 -1.18 0.83 -13.59
C ALA A 6 -1.19 2.35 -13.76
N ALA A 7 -1.44 2.85 -14.97
CA ALA A 7 -1.47 4.29 -15.27
C ALA A 7 -2.73 4.96 -14.70
N GLY A 8 -3.88 4.29 -14.81
CA GLY A 8 -5.14 4.69 -14.19
C GLY A 8 -5.03 4.68 -12.66
N PHE A 9 -4.37 3.67 -12.08
CA PHE A 9 -4.10 3.63 -10.65
C PHE A 9 -3.18 4.76 -10.21
N ALA A 10 -2.09 5.03 -10.94
CA ALA A 10 -1.17 6.12 -10.59
C ALA A 10 -1.87 7.48 -10.61
N THR A 11 -2.69 7.74 -11.64
CA THR A 11 -3.50 8.97 -11.73
C THR A 11 -4.46 9.09 -10.56
N TYR A 12 -5.21 8.02 -10.26
CA TYR A 12 -6.12 7.97 -9.13
C TYR A 12 -5.40 8.18 -7.79
N ALA A 13 -4.27 7.50 -7.56
CA ALA A 13 -3.50 7.61 -6.33
C ALA A 13 -2.99 9.04 -6.10
N ARG A 14 -2.50 9.72 -7.15
CA ARG A 14 -2.07 11.12 -7.05
C ARG A 14 -3.20 12.06 -6.66
N GLU A 15 -4.39 11.89 -7.22
CA GLU A 15 -5.58 12.68 -6.83
C GLU A 15 -5.99 12.41 -5.38
N GLN A 16 -5.94 11.15 -4.93
CA GLN A 16 -6.23 10.80 -3.54
C GLN A 16 -5.21 11.40 -2.56
N ILE A 17 -3.93 11.47 -2.94
CA ILE A 17 -2.88 12.13 -2.15
C ILE A 17 -3.14 13.64 -2.07
N ARG A 18 -3.40 14.30 -3.20
CA ARG A 18 -3.72 15.73 -3.26
C ARG A 18 -4.92 16.09 -2.39
N ALA A 19 -6.00 15.33 -2.51
CA ALA A 19 -7.20 15.54 -1.70
C ALA A 19 -6.90 15.37 -0.19
N ALA A 20 -6.12 14.36 0.18
CA ALA A 20 -5.71 14.15 1.56
C ALA A 20 -4.85 15.29 2.10
N ASP A 21 -3.93 15.83 1.30
CA ASP A 21 -3.07 16.96 1.68
C ASP A 21 -3.89 18.23 1.95
N VAL A 22 -4.87 18.54 1.10
CA VAL A 22 -5.78 19.69 1.32
C VAL A 22 -6.54 19.54 2.64
N ILE A 23 -7.05 18.34 2.93
CA ILE A 23 -7.77 18.10 4.19
C ILE A 23 -6.83 18.25 5.39
N LEU A 24 -5.63 17.67 5.33
CA LEU A 24 -4.66 17.74 6.44
C LEU A 24 -4.13 19.16 6.67
N ALA A 25 -3.95 19.97 5.62
CA ALA A 25 -3.55 21.36 5.74
C ALA A 25 -4.53 22.16 6.61
N ARG A 26 -5.84 22.04 6.36
CA ARG A 26 -6.88 22.68 7.17
C ARG A 26 -6.80 22.29 8.64
N HIS A 27 -6.42 21.05 8.94
CA HIS A 27 -6.29 20.57 10.32
C HIS A 27 -5.08 21.14 11.06
N ARG A 28 -4.05 21.63 10.37
CA ARG A 28 -2.88 22.27 10.98
C ARG A 28 -3.13 23.73 11.34
N GLU A 29 -4.06 24.38 10.66
CA GLU A 29 -4.38 25.80 10.84
C GLU A 29 -5.34 26.05 12.02
N MET A 30 -6.04 25.01 12.49
CA MET A 30 -7.00 25.11 13.59
C MET A 30 -6.33 24.84 14.94
N VAL A 31 -6.64 25.67 15.95
CA VAL A 31 -6.27 25.43 17.34
C VAL A 31 -7.54 25.09 18.12
N GLY A 32 -7.49 24.03 18.93
CA GLY A 32 -8.63 23.60 19.76
C GLY A 32 -9.55 22.61 19.06
N VAL A 33 -10.29 23.04 18.02
CA VAL A 33 -11.36 22.23 17.41
C VAL A 33 -11.18 22.09 15.89
N CYS A 34 -11.20 20.86 15.41
CA CYS A 34 -11.23 20.49 14.00
C CYS A 34 -12.54 20.92 13.33
N SER A 35 -12.54 21.18 12.02
CA SER A 35 -13.73 21.39 11.17
C SER A 35 -14.72 20.21 11.19
N CYS A 36 -14.28 19.06 11.70
CA CYS A 36 -15.06 17.87 11.99
C CYS A 36 -15.73 17.88 13.38
N GLY A 37 -15.63 18.99 14.14
CA GLY A 37 -16.22 19.18 15.47
C GLY A 37 -15.49 18.51 16.64
N ARG A 38 -14.30 17.94 16.42
CA ARG A 38 -13.54 17.20 17.45
C ARG A 38 -12.30 17.97 17.91
N LEU A 39 -11.87 17.76 19.14
CA LEU A 39 -10.59 18.29 19.62
C LEU A 39 -9.42 17.73 18.81
N LEU A 40 -8.39 18.56 18.61
CA LEU A 40 -7.15 18.13 17.97
C LEU A 40 -6.22 17.43 18.98
N PRO A 41 -5.56 16.33 18.59
CA PRO A 41 -5.59 15.67 17.28
C PRO A 41 -6.88 14.85 17.05
N CYS A 42 -7.55 15.05 15.91
CA CYS A 42 -8.83 14.39 15.64
C CYS A 42 -8.68 13.06 14.89
N SER A 43 -9.59 12.11 15.16
CA SER A 43 -9.60 10.79 14.52
C SER A 43 -9.82 10.85 12.99
N ALA A 44 -10.45 11.91 12.48
CA ALA A 44 -10.65 12.14 11.06
C ALA A 44 -9.31 12.45 10.36
N ALA A 45 -8.52 13.37 10.90
CA ALA A 45 -7.16 13.66 10.42
C ALA A 45 -6.29 12.41 10.44
N ALA A 46 -6.36 11.62 11.52
CA ALA A 46 -5.60 10.36 11.60
C ALA A 46 -6.01 9.36 10.50
N SER A 47 -7.32 9.25 10.21
CA SER A 47 -7.81 8.40 9.11
C SER A 47 -7.34 8.87 7.75
N VAL A 48 -7.37 10.18 7.49
CA VAL A 48 -6.90 10.78 6.24
C VAL A 48 -5.39 10.60 6.08
N ALA A 49 -4.61 10.82 7.14
CA ALA A 49 -3.16 10.59 7.14
C ALA A 49 -2.81 9.13 6.81
N ARG A 50 -3.56 8.15 7.34
CA ARG A 50 -3.40 6.74 7.00
C ARG A 50 -3.71 6.45 5.53
N ARG A 51 -4.78 7.04 4.98
CA ARG A 51 -5.11 6.90 3.55
C ARG A 51 -4.05 7.51 2.65
N ARG A 52 -3.56 8.70 3.00
CA ARG A 52 -2.46 9.35 2.28
C ARG A 52 -1.24 8.44 2.22
N ARG A 53 -0.81 7.92 3.37
CA ARG A 53 0.32 6.99 3.45
C ARG A 53 0.10 5.76 2.58
N HIS A 54 -1.10 5.16 2.64
CA HIS A 54 -1.44 4.01 1.79
C HIS A 54 -1.24 4.31 0.29
N PHE A 55 -1.74 5.43 -0.21
CA PHE A 55 -1.59 5.77 -1.63
C PHE A 55 -0.15 6.15 -2.00
N VAL A 56 0.60 6.81 -1.11
CA VAL A 56 2.03 7.08 -1.32
C VAL A 56 2.81 5.77 -1.45
N ASP A 57 2.62 4.84 -0.51
CA ASP A 57 3.33 3.55 -0.52
C ASP A 57 2.99 2.74 -1.78
N ARG A 58 1.72 2.75 -2.20
CA ARG A 58 1.27 2.04 -3.41
C ARG A 58 1.73 2.72 -4.69
N LEU A 59 1.76 4.04 -4.74
CA LEU A 59 2.28 4.78 -5.89
C LEU A 59 3.76 4.50 -6.09
N ALA A 60 4.55 4.49 -5.01
CA ALA A 60 5.96 4.14 -5.05
C ALA A 60 6.20 2.72 -5.60
N GLN A 61 5.34 1.75 -5.29
CA GLN A 61 5.43 0.39 -5.84
C GLN A 61 5.12 0.31 -7.34
N VAL A 62 4.25 1.20 -7.84
CA VAL A 62 3.83 1.22 -9.24
C VAL A 62 4.80 2.03 -10.11
N GLU A 63 5.41 3.07 -9.54
CA GLU A 63 6.41 3.91 -10.22
C GLU A 63 7.84 3.40 -10.08
N ALA A 64 8.13 2.55 -9.09
CA ALA A 64 9.43 1.90 -9.00
C ALA A 64 9.64 1.07 -10.28
N PRO A 65 10.76 1.28 -11.02
CA PRO A 65 11.10 0.37 -12.09
C PRO A 65 11.19 -1.03 -11.48
N THR A 66 10.44 -1.98 -12.04
CA THR A 66 10.50 -3.36 -11.60
C THR A 66 11.92 -3.85 -11.82
N VAL A 67 12.76 -3.80 -10.79
CA VAL A 67 14.03 -4.51 -10.77
C VAL A 67 13.70 -5.98 -10.46
N LEU A 68 12.86 -6.59 -11.33
CA LEU A 68 12.74 -8.04 -11.36
C LEU A 68 14.04 -8.50 -12.01
N GLY A 69 14.94 -9.03 -11.19
CA GLY A 69 16.14 -9.68 -11.67
C GLY A 69 15.76 -10.65 -12.80
N THR A 70 16.33 -10.42 -13.97
CA THR A 70 16.26 -11.35 -15.09
C THR A 70 16.95 -12.64 -14.67
N ALA A 71 16.20 -13.57 -14.07
CA ALA A 71 16.63 -14.95 -13.96
C ALA A 71 16.72 -15.48 -15.40
N ARG A 72 17.95 -15.59 -15.90
CA ARG A 72 18.25 -16.20 -17.19
C ARG A 72 17.66 -17.60 -17.21
N VAL A 73 16.77 -17.85 -18.17
CA VAL A 73 16.45 -19.19 -18.64
C VAL A 73 17.73 -19.74 -19.27
N GLY A 74 18.33 -20.77 -18.67
CA GLY A 74 19.48 -21.46 -19.26
C GLY A 74 20.35 -22.21 -18.26
N GLY A 75 19.99 -23.46 -17.99
CA GLY A 75 20.86 -24.45 -17.34
C GLY A 75 20.16 -25.82 -17.28
N PRO A 76 20.78 -26.92 -17.73
CA PRO A 76 20.16 -28.24 -17.76
C PRO A 76 19.96 -28.78 -16.35
N ILE A 77 18.76 -29.27 -16.06
CA ILE A 77 18.41 -29.94 -14.79
C ILE A 77 18.82 -31.41 -14.83
N ASP A 78 20.11 -31.69 -14.74
CA ASP A 78 20.56 -33.00 -14.26
C ASP A 78 20.70 -32.91 -12.74
N GLY A 79 19.60 -33.18 -12.04
CA GLY A 79 19.53 -33.06 -10.59
C GLY A 79 18.18 -33.48 -10.04
N GLU A 80 18.11 -34.74 -9.66
CA GLU A 80 17.04 -35.42 -8.92
C GLU A 80 16.38 -34.51 -7.85
N ILE A 81 15.11 -34.19 -8.03
CA ILE A 81 14.31 -33.46 -7.03
C ILE A 81 13.90 -34.48 -5.96
N VAL A 82 14.66 -34.53 -4.86
CA VAL A 82 14.26 -35.23 -3.62
C VAL A 82 13.33 -34.30 -2.82
N PRO A 83 12.05 -34.65 -2.58
CA PRO A 83 11.19 -33.87 -1.69
C PRO A 83 11.59 -34.14 -0.23
N THR A 84 12.28 -33.19 0.41
CA THR A 84 12.52 -33.26 1.85
C THR A 84 11.25 -32.90 2.60
N SER A 85 10.62 -33.91 3.18
CA SER A 85 9.55 -33.81 4.16
C SER A 85 10.03 -33.13 5.45
N ARG A 86 9.62 -31.88 5.67
CA ARG A 86 9.53 -31.22 6.99
C ARG A 86 8.15 -30.56 7.04
N GLY A 87 7.11 -31.19 7.59
CA GLY A 87 6.75 -31.16 9.02
C GLY A 87 6.25 -29.77 9.39
N GLN A 88 5.01 -29.48 9.81
CA GLN A 88 3.80 -30.21 10.20
C GLN A 88 2.59 -29.25 9.99
N PRO A 89 1.33 -29.75 9.97
CA PRO A 89 0.13 -28.93 9.80
C PRO A 89 -0.28 -28.14 11.07
N TYR A 90 -0.75 -26.91 10.86
CA TYR A 90 -1.43 -26.08 11.87
C TYR A 90 -2.70 -26.80 12.39
N ARG A 91 -2.79 -27.00 13.71
CA ARG A 91 -4.03 -27.43 14.40
C ARG A 91 -4.95 -26.23 14.63
N TYR A 92 -6.19 -26.32 14.14
CA TYR A 92 -7.33 -25.54 14.61
C TYR A 92 -8.26 -26.46 15.43
N GLY A 93 -8.78 -25.94 16.55
CA GLY A 93 -9.83 -26.54 17.39
C GLY A 93 -9.41 -26.53 18.87
N ARG A 94 -10.20 -26.08 19.84
CA ARG A 94 -11.60 -25.62 19.90
C ARG A 94 -11.71 -24.72 21.13
#